data_AF-A0A8T4XH49-F1
#
_entry.id   AF-A0A8T4XH49-F1
#
_cell.length_a   1.000
_cell.length_b   1.000
_cell.length_c   1.000
_cell.angle_alpha   90.00
_cell.angle_beta   90.00
_cell.angle_gamma   90.00
#
_symmetry.space_group_name_H-M   'P 1'
#
loop_
_entity.id
_entity.type
_entity.pdbx_description
1 polymer ?
#
loop_
_entity_poly.entity_id
_entity_poly.type
_entity_poly.pdbx_seq_one_letter_code
_entity_poly.pdbx_strand_id
1 'polypeptide(L)' 'MGERKINIFYLISFICTLILIGYIGLVFFPVISSYPEMQPIVPITLLIIGLLGVAAGIELFLLLRPPAHSEE' A
#
# COMPACT_ATOMS: atom_id res chain seq x y z
N MET A 1 -14.23 -24.50 -15.80
CA MET A 1 -12.98 -23.72 -15.68
C MET A 1 -13.35 -22.38 -15.10
N GLY A 2 -13.20 -22.20 -13.79
CA GLY A 2 -13.69 -21.01 -13.09
C GLY A 2 -12.91 -19.77 -13.50
N GLU A 3 -13.63 -18.78 -14.02
CA GLU A 3 -13.10 -17.46 -14.32
C GLU A 3 -12.66 -16.82 -13.01
N ARG A 4 -11.34 -16.84 -12.74
CA ARG A 4 -10.76 -16.00 -11.70
C ARG A 4 -10.97 -14.55 -12.14
N LYS A 5 -12.11 -13.98 -11.75
CA LYS A 5 -12.45 -12.57 -11.93
C LYS A 5 -11.57 -11.77 -10.96
N ILE A 6 -10.29 -11.63 -11.32
CA ILE A 6 -9.35 -10.80 -10.58
C ILE A 6 -9.94 -9.39 -10.60
N ASN A 7 -10.21 -8.85 -9.42
CA ASN A 7 -10.86 -7.56 -9.33
C ASN A 7 -9.83 -6.48 -9.67
N ILE A 8 -9.84 -6.03 -10.94
CA ILE A 8 -8.86 -5.08 -11.51
C ILE A 8 -8.71 -3.81 -10.67
N PHE A 9 -9.78 -3.38 -10.00
CA PHE A 9 -9.76 -2.28 -9.05
C PHE A 9 -8.74 -2.48 -7.91
N TYR A 10 -8.73 -3.68 -7.28
CA TYR A 10 -7.79 -4.03 -6.22
C TYR A 10 -6.36 -4.16 -6.75
N LEU A 11 -6.18 -4.63 -7.99
CA LEU A 11 -4.87 -4.73 -8.60
C LEU A 11 -4.23 -3.34 -8.80
N ILE A 12 -5.00 -2.39 -9.34
CA ILE A 12 -4.52 -1.01 -9.57
C ILE A 12 -4.23 -0.33 -8.23
N SER A 13 -5.13 -0.48 -7.26
CA SER A 13 -4.97 0.09 -5.92
C SER A 13 -3.71 -0.45 -5.24
N PHE A 14 -3.47 -1.76 -5.31
CA PHE A 14 -2.27 -2.40 -4.76
C PHE A 14 -0.98 -1.89 -5.39
N ILE A 15 -0.95 -1.71 -6.72
CA ILE A 15 0.20 -1.14 -7.43
C ILE A 15 0.45 0.30 -6.98
N CYS A 16 -0.59 1.12 -6.86
CA CYS A 16 -0.48 2.48 -6.33
C CYS A 16 0.09 2.47 -4.89
N THR A 17 -0.39 1.59 -4.02
CA THR A 17 0.11 1.47 -2.65
C THR A 17 1.59 1.09 -2.62
N LEU A 18 2.02 0.15 -3.46
CA LEU A 18 3.45 -0.23 -3.57
C LEU A 18 4.32 0.92 -4.07
N ILE A 19 3.88 1.66 -5.10
CA ILE A 19 4.60 2.83 -5.60
C ILE A 19 4.72 3.88 -4.51
N LEU A 20 3.66 4.09 -3.73
CA LEU A 20 3.65 5.08 -2.65
C LEU A 20 4.60 4.71 -1.51
N ILE A 21 4.62 3.44 -1.08
CA ILE A 21 5.60 2.92 -0.12
C ILE A 21 7.03 3.12 -0.65
N GLY A 22 7.27 2.75 -1.91
CA GLY A 22 8.57 2.90 -2.56
C GLY A 22 9.02 4.36 -2.64
N TYR A 23 8.11 5.27 -2.99
CA TYR A 23 8.37 6.70 -3.02
C TYR A 23 8.75 7.24 -1.63
N ILE A 24 7.99 6.87 -0.59
CA ILE A 24 8.29 7.32 0.77
C ILE A 24 9.65 6.75 1.22
N GLY A 25 9.94 5.48 0.96
CA GLY A 25 11.21 4.87 1.35
C GLY A 25 12.42 5.43 0.59
N LEU A 26 12.33 5.57 -0.74
CA LEU A 26 13.48 5.96 -1.58
C LEU A 26 13.67 7.46 -1.71
N VAL A 27 12.60 8.26 -1.67
CA VAL A 27 12.67 9.72 -1.87
C VAL A 27 12.58 10.44 -0.54
N PHE A 28 11.61 10.07 0.31
CA PHE A 28 11.37 10.80 1.56
C PHE A 28 12.47 10.55 2.60
N PHE A 29 12.98 9.32 2.70
CA PHE A 29 14.04 8.98 3.65
C PHE A 29 15.36 9.75 3.45
N PRO A 30 15.96 9.83 2.24
CA PRO A 30 17.16 10.64 2.02
C PRO A 30 16.89 12.14 2.16
N VAL A 31 15.68 12.60 1.85
CA VAL A 31 15.28 14.00 2.06
C VAL A 31 15.28 14.32 3.56
N ILE A 32 14.67 13.50 4.41
CA ILE A 32 14.71 13.72 5.87
C ILE A 32 16.15 13.70 6.40
N SER A 33 17.01 12.81 5.89
CA SER A 33 18.43 12.78 6.28
C SER A 33 19.18 14.06 5.88
N SER A 34 18.69 14.79 4.87
CA SER A 34 19.29 16.04 4.39
C SER A 34 18.82 17.25 5.20
N TYR A 35 17.67 17.14 5.89
CA TYR A 35 17.05 18.24 6.63
C TYR A 35 16.83 17.84 8.11
N PRO A 36 17.72 18.26 9.03
CA PRO A 36 17.62 17.88 10.44
C PRO A 36 16.36 18.43 11.14
N GLU A 37 15.77 19.51 10.62
CA GLU A 37 14.49 20.05 11.07
C GLU A 37 13.28 19.11 10.83
N MET A 38 13.42 18.13 9.92
CA MET A 38 12.39 17.15 9.60
C MET A 38 12.50 15.85 10.43
N GLN A 39 13.46 15.75 11.35
CA GLN A 39 13.57 14.60 12.26
C GLN A 39 12.28 14.26 13.04
N PRO A 40 11.45 15.21 13.50
CA PRO A 40 10.19 14.90 14.20
C PRO A 40 9.15 14.19 13.33
N ILE A 41 9.29 14.25 12.01
CA ILE A 41 8.33 13.74 11.03
C ILE A 41 8.59 12.24 10.75
N VAL A 42 9.82 11.77 10.99
CA VAL A 42 10.24 10.36 10.84
C VAL A 42 9.26 9.35 11.46
N PRO A 43 8.83 9.47 12.73
CA PRO A 43 7.89 8.52 13.33
C PRO A 43 6.53 8.54 12.63
N ILE A 44 6.07 9.70 12.15
CA ILE A 44 4.80 9.84 11.42
C ILE A 44 4.93 9.15 10.06
N THR A 45 6.04 9.36 9.36
CA THR A 45 6.32 8.71 8.08
C THR A 45 6.38 7.19 8.23
N LEU A 46 7.06 6.67 9.27
CA LEU A 46 7.09 5.23 9.55
C LEU A 46 5.70 4.67 9.87
N LEU A 47 4.88 5.42 10.62
CA LEU A 47 3.51 5.04 10.91
C LEU A 47 2.66 4.97 9.62
N ILE A 48 2.81 5.94 8.72
CA ILE A 48 2.15 5.93 7.41
C ILE A 48 2.59 4.73 6.56
N ILE A 49 3.89 4.44 6.48
CA ILE A 49 4.40 3.25 5.78
C ILE A 49 3.80 1.97 6.39
N GLY A 50 3.72 1.89 7.72
CA GLY A 50 3.10 0.77 8.43
C GLY A 50 1.63 0.60 8.06
N LEU A 51 0.84 1.69 8.10
CA LEU A 51 -0.56 1.67 7.67
C LEU A 51 -0.72 1.26 6.21
N LEU A 52 0.09 1.80 5.31
CA LEU A 52 0.09 1.42 3.89
C LEU A 52 0.45 -0.05 3.71
N GLY A 53 1.40 -0.58 4.48
CA GLY A 53 1.76 -2.01 4.45
C GLY A 53 0.59 -2.91 4.86
N VAL A 54 -0.14 -2.52 5.91
CA VAL A 54 -1.36 -3.22 6.33
C VAL A 54 -2.44 -3.12 5.24
N ALA A 55 -2.64 -1.94 4.66
CA ALA A 55 -3.58 -1.74 3.55
C ALA A 55 -3.23 -2.62 2.35
N ALA A 56 -1.97 -2.63 1.91
CA ALA A 56 -1.49 -3.48 0.83
C ALA A 56 -1.73 -4.97 1.12
N GLY A 57 -1.55 -5.40 2.37
CA GLY A 57 -1.85 -6.76 2.81
C GLY A 57 -3.34 -7.09 2.70
N ILE A 58 -4.23 -6.18 3.10
CA ILE A 58 -5.68 -6.33 2.98
C ILE A 58 -6.11 -6.34 1.50
N GLU A 59 -5.56 -5.44 0.68
CA GLU A 59 -5.80 -5.38 -0.76
C GLU A 59 -5.38 -6.69 -1.45
N LEU A 60 -4.21 -7.23 -1.08
CA LEU A 60 -3.73 -8.51 -1.59
C LEU A 60 -4.61 -9.67 -1.10
N PHE A 61 -5.05 -9.66 0.16
CA PHE A 61 -5.97 -10.67 0.68
C PHE A 61 -7.32 -10.67 -0.05
N LEU A 62 -7.88 -9.49 -0.32
CA LEU A 62 -9.11 -9.31 -1.11
C LEU A 62 -8.92 -9.68 -2.58
N LEU A 63 -7.73 -9.48 -3.14
CA LEU A 63 -7.40 -9.90 -4.50
C LEU A 63 -7.31 -11.44 -4.63
N LEU A 64 -6.76 -12.12 -3.61
CA LEU A 64 -6.66 -13.58 -3.59
C LEU A 64 -7.95 -14.28 -3.16
N ARG A 65 -8.81 -13.62 -2.39
CA ARG A 65 -10.10 -14.17 -1.99
C ARG A 65 -11.10 -13.92 -3.14
N PRO A 66 -11.54 -14.96 -3.87
CA PRO A 66 -12.59 -14.77 -4.87
C PRO A 66 -13.81 -14.13 -4.18
N PRO A 67 -14.54 -13.22 -4.86
CA PRO A 67 -15.75 -12.66 -4.30
C PRO A 67 -16.63 -13.84 -3.90
N ALA A 68 -16.92 -13.95 -2.60
CA ALA A 68 -18.04 -14.76 -2.18
C ALA A 68 -19.25 -14.09 -2.82
N HIS A 69 -19.71 -14.71 -3.90
CA HIS A 69 -21.05 -14.62 -4.50
C HIS A 69 -21.99 -13.76 -3.65
N SER A 70 -21.96 -12.43 -3.84
CA SER A 70 -23.08 -11.58 -3.47
C SER A 70 -24.10 -11.77 -4.58
N GLU A 71 -24.86 -12.85 -4.44
CA GLU A 71 -26.24 -12.91 -4.89
C GLU A 71 -27.03 -11.87 -4.11
N GLU A 72 -27.38 -10.78 -4.77
CA GLU A 72 -28.74 -10.22 -4.75
C GLU A 72 -29.08 -9.72 -6.16
#